data_AF-A0A1H3HZL5-F1
#
_entry.id   AF-A0A1H3HZL5-F1
#
_cell.length_a   1.000
_cell.length_b   1.000
_cell.length_c   1.000
_cell.angle_alpha   90.00
_cell.angle_beta   90.00
_cell.angle_gamma   90.00
#
_symmetry.space_group_name_H-M   'P 1'
#
loop_
_entity.id
_entity.type
_entity.pdbx_description
1 polymer ?
#
loop_
_entity_poly.entity_id
_entity_poly.type
_entity_poly.pdbx_seq_one_letter_code
_entity_poly.pdbx_strand_id
1 'polypeptide(L)'
;MALRKDGMAIRDILNPTSSMCLMAIENNPMSIQFIDNPSKDLCEYAVKLRPYAIQYIDVYYEDLWMKAVEQRAYVIQFLKEYSEKILKYALHCNPLSLKYIKKEFQSEVIINFALSKDATMKKYIR
;
A
#
# COMPACT_ATOMS: atom_id res chain seq x y z
N MET A 1 8.37 -18.96 21.16
CA MET A 1 7.17 -18.11 21.00
C MET A 1 6.67 -18.25 19.56
N ALA A 2 5.39 -18.55 19.35
CA ALA A 2 4.83 -18.87 18.02
C ALA A 2 5.06 -17.75 16.98
N LEU A 3 4.88 -16.49 17.40
CA LEU A 3 5.07 -15.30 16.55
C LEU A 3 6.47 -15.14 15.94
N ARG A 4 7.52 -15.70 16.59
CA ARG A 4 8.89 -15.67 16.02
C ARG A 4 9.07 -16.65 14.85
N LYS A 5 8.24 -17.69 14.79
CA LYS A 5 8.25 -18.69 13.72
C LYS A 5 7.25 -18.33 12.61
N ASP A 6 6.09 -17.81 13.01
CA ASP A 6 5.04 -17.38 12.10
C ASP A 6 4.28 -16.17 12.67
N GLY A 7 4.49 -15.01 12.07
CA GLY A 7 3.79 -13.76 12.43
C GLY A 7 2.29 -13.83 12.18
N MET A 8 1.81 -14.72 11.31
CA MET A 8 0.38 -14.89 11.06
C MET A 8 -0.36 -15.55 12.22
N ALA A 9 0.35 -16.17 13.17
CA ALA A 9 -0.22 -16.72 14.39
C ALA A 9 -0.81 -15.64 15.31
N ILE A 10 -0.58 -14.34 15.03
CA ILE A 10 -1.23 -13.24 15.75
C ILE A 10 -2.75 -13.28 15.62
N ARG A 11 -3.30 -13.88 14.53
CA ARG A 11 -4.74 -14.02 14.30
C ARG A 11 -5.46 -14.83 15.38
N ASP A 12 -4.73 -15.73 16.05
CA ASP A 12 -5.28 -16.66 17.04
C ASP A 12 -5.14 -16.10 18.47
N ILE A 13 -4.60 -14.88 18.61
CA ILE A 13 -4.32 -14.26 19.90
C ILE A 13 -5.39 -13.21 20.18
N LEU A 14 -6.18 -13.46 21.21
CA LEU A 14 -7.13 -12.47 21.71
C LEU A 14 -6.38 -11.33 22.42
N ASN A 15 -6.64 -10.08 22.01
CA ASN A 15 -6.05 -8.87 22.58
C ASN A 15 -4.50 -8.88 22.63
N PRO A 16 -3.81 -8.95 21.48
CA PRO A 16 -2.35 -8.97 21.46
C PRO A 16 -1.75 -7.68 22.02
N THR A 17 -0.66 -7.81 22.77
CA THR A 17 0.10 -6.65 23.26
C THR A 17 0.86 -5.97 22.13
N SER A 18 1.24 -4.70 22.29
CA SER A 18 2.05 -3.97 21.29
C SER A 18 3.35 -4.69 20.92
N SER A 19 3.99 -5.36 21.87
CA SER A 19 5.20 -6.16 21.62
C SER A 19 4.92 -7.39 20.75
N MET A 20 3.75 -8.02 20.93
CA MET A 20 3.33 -9.14 20.11
C MET A 20 2.98 -8.69 18.69
N CYS A 21 2.28 -7.56 18.55
CA CYS A 21 2.01 -6.93 17.26
C CYS A 21 3.31 -6.61 16.51
N LEU A 22 4.28 -5.99 17.19
CA LEU A 22 5.59 -5.68 16.60
C LEU A 22 6.30 -6.97 16.15
N MET A 23 6.38 -7.98 17.02
CA MET A 23 7.01 -9.26 16.70
C MET A 23 6.34 -9.98 15.52
N ALA A 24 5.01 -9.90 15.42
CA ALA A 24 4.25 -10.46 14.31
C ALA A 24 4.58 -9.75 13.00
N ILE A 25 4.64 -8.41 13.00
CA ILE A 25 4.97 -7.60 11.83
C ILE A 25 6.43 -7.80 11.40
N GLU A 26 7.37 -7.85 12.35
CA GLU A 26 8.78 -8.15 12.11
C GLU A 26 8.97 -9.47 11.37
N ASN A 27 8.22 -10.51 11.77
CA ASN A 27 8.27 -11.80 11.11
C ASN A 27 7.52 -11.81 9.76
N ASN A 28 6.31 -11.25 9.73
CA ASN A 28 5.48 -11.16 8.54
C ASN A 28 4.68 -9.86 8.52
N PRO A 29 5.07 -8.86 7.70
CA PRO A 29 4.40 -7.56 7.68
C PRO A 29 2.93 -7.62 7.27
N MET A 30 2.51 -8.68 6.57
CA MET A 30 1.11 -8.88 6.19
C MET A 30 0.23 -9.26 7.37
N SER A 31 0.81 -9.59 8.53
CA SER A 31 0.08 -9.86 9.78
C SER A 31 -0.67 -8.65 10.32
N ILE A 32 -0.35 -7.43 9.83
CA ILE A 32 -1.09 -6.19 10.13
C ILE A 32 -2.61 -6.33 9.88
N GLN A 33 -3.02 -7.22 8.95
CA GLN A 33 -4.43 -7.50 8.65
C GLN A 33 -5.20 -8.16 9.81
N PHE A 34 -4.50 -8.69 10.82
CA PHE A 34 -5.06 -9.35 11.99
C PHE A 34 -4.87 -8.53 13.27
N ILE A 35 -4.37 -7.30 13.15
CA ILE A 35 -4.20 -6.38 14.27
C ILE A 35 -5.35 -5.39 14.19
N ASP A 36 -6.24 -5.42 15.18
CA ASP A 36 -7.35 -4.48 15.26
C ASP A 36 -6.83 -3.07 15.58
N ASN A 37 -7.26 -2.08 14.79
CA ASN A 37 -6.91 -0.66 14.94
C ASN A 37 -5.41 -0.43 15.17
N PRO A 38 -4.53 -0.84 14.23
CA PRO A 38 -3.09 -0.70 14.41
C PRO A 38 -2.71 0.79 14.49
N SER A 39 -1.76 1.11 15.37
CA SER A 39 -1.23 2.47 15.45
C SER A 39 -0.56 2.87 14.13
N LYS A 40 -0.51 4.17 13.85
CA LYS A 40 0.19 4.69 12.67
C LYS A 40 1.64 4.17 12.60
N ASP A 41 2.34 4.08 13.73
CA ASP A 41 3.71 3.57 13.78
C ASP A 41 3.83 2.09 13.35
N LEU A 42 2.88 1.24 13.75
CA LEU A 42 2.83 -0.15 13.29
C LEU A 42 2.53 -0.23 11.79
N CYS A 43 1.62 0.61 11.30
CA CYS A 43 1.32 0.73 9.88
C CYS A 43 2.55 1.16 9.07
N GLU A 44 3.27 2.20 9.53
CA GLU A 44 4.52 2.67 8.92
C GLU A 44 5.58 1.57 8.91
N TYR A 45 5.73 0.86 10.02
CA TYR A 45 6.70 -0.22 10.14
C TYR A 45 6.37 -1.39 9.20
N ALA A 46 5.11 -1.80 9.12
CA ALA A 46 4.66 -2.85 8.20
C ALA A 46 4.91 -2.47 6.74
N VAL A 47 4.57 -1.24 6.34
CA VAL A 47 4.79 -0.73 4.97
C VAL A 47 6.28 -0.59 4.65
N LYS A 48 7.10 -0.16 5.62
CA LYS A 48 8.56 -0.10 5.48
C LYS A 48 9.17 -1.47 5.21
N LEU A 49 8.67 -2.53 5.85
CA LEU A 49 9.14 -3.89 5.63
C LEU A 49 8.57 -4.49 4.33
N ARG A 50 7.30 -4.21 4.03
CA ARG A 50 6.63 -4.69 2.82
C ARG A 50 5.55 -3.70 2.37
N PRO A 51 5.75 -2.96 1.27
CA PRO A 51 4.80 -1.95 0.79
C PRO A 51 3.38 -2.49 0.57
N TYR A 52 3.26 -3.75 0.15
CA TYR A 52 1.99 -4.42 -0.08
C TYR A 52 1.13 -4.59 1.19
N ALA A 53 1.69 -4.41 2.39
CA ALA A 53 0.92 -4.40 3.64
C ALA A 53 -0.09 -3.23 3.69
N ILE A 54 0.13 -2.17 2.91
CA ILE A 54 -0.80 -1.02 2.80
C ILE A 54 -2.23 -1.43 2.44
N GLN A 55 -2.40 -2.55 1.73
CA GLN A 55 -3.73 -3.04 1.34
C GLN A 55 -4.61 -3.47 2.51
N TYR A 56 -4.02 -3.69 3.69
CA TYR A 56 -4.70 -4.12 4.91
C TYR A 56 -4.80 -3.00 5.96
N ILE A 57 -4.44 -1.77 5.60
CA ILE A 57 -4.53 -0.61 6.47
C ILE A 57 -5.73 0.22 6.01
N ASP A 58 -6.80 0.21 6.81
CA ASP A 58 -8.05 0.88 6.45
C ASP A 58 -7.98 2.41 6.58
N VAL A 59 -7.19 2.92 7.54
CA VAL A 59 -7.04 4.36 7.73
C VAL A 59 -6.14 4.95 6.64
N TYR A 60 -6.66 5.93 5.90
CA TYR A 60 -5.89 6.64 4.90
C TYR A 60 -4.95 7.67 5.53
N TYR A 61 -3.65 7.37 5.49
CA TYR A 61 -2.58 8.33 5.79
C TYR A 61 -1.86 8.69 4.49
N GLU A 62 -2.01 9.93 4.01
CA GLU A 62 -1.44 10.34 2.72
C GLU A 62 0.08 10.10 2.66
N ASP A 63 0.80 10.47 3.71
CA ASP A 63 2.26 10.29 3.80
C ASP A 63 2.68 8.82 3.78
N LEU A 64 1.92 7.93 4.44
CA LEU A 64 2.17 6.49 4.40
C LEU A 64 1.94 5.90 3.01
N TRP A 65 0.86 6.33 2.35
CA TRP A 65 0.58 5.90 0.99
C TRP A 65 1.63 6.39 -0.01
N MET A 66 2.11 7.63 0.15
CA MET A 66 3.23 8.15 -0.64
C MET A 66 4.50 7.31 -0.42
N LYS A 67 4.86 7.00 0.84
CA LYS A 67 5.97 6.07 1.17
C LYS A 67 5.79 4.68 0.54
N ALA A 68 4.58 4.13 0.54
CA ALA A 68 4.28 2.83 -0.05
C ALA A 68 4.43 2.84 -1.58
N VAL A 69 3.92 3.89 -2.23
CA VAL A 69 4.00 4.10 -3.69
C VAL A 69 5.46 4.34 -4.12
N GLU A 70 6.23 5.09 -3.35
CA GLU A 70 7.65 5.33 -3.60
C GLU A 70 8.44 4.02 -3.65
N GLN A 71 8.20 3.13 -2.69
CA GLN A 71 8.83 1.81 -2.66
C GLN A 71 8.28 0.86 -3.73
N ARG A 72 6.98 0.92 -4.01
CA ARG A 72 6.32 0.05 -4.98
C ARG A 72 5.06 0.69 -5.56
N ALA A 73 5.22 1.40 -6.68
CA ALA A 73 4.13 2.18 -7.28
C ALA A 73 2.85 1.37 -7.59
N TYR A 74 2.97 0.06 -7.85
CA TYR A 74 1.84 -0.83 -8.14
C TYR A 74 0.91 -1.08 -6.95
N VAL A 75 1.28 -0.68 -5.72
CA VAL A 75 0.34 -0.75 -4.59
C VAL A 75 -0.85 0.18 -4.76
N ILE A 76 -0.78 1.14 -5.70
CA ILE A 76 -1.90 2.01 -6.05
C ILE A 76 -3.17 1.24 -6.46
N GLN A 77 -3.03 -0.02 -6.88
CA GLN A 77 -4.16 -0.90 -7.22
C GLN A 77 -5.10 -1.17 -6.02
N PHE A 78 -4.58 -1.06 -4.79
CA PHE A 78 -5.34 -1.30 -3.56
C PHE A 78 -6.03 -0.04 -3.03
N LEU A 79 -5.73 1.13 -3.60
CA LEU A 79 -6.27 2.39 -3.12
C LEU A 79 -7.77 2.49 -3.43
N LYS A 80 -8.59 2.65 -2.39
CA LYS A 80 -10.06 2.73 -2.49
C LYS A 80 -10.51 4.14 -2.90
N GLU A 81 -9.91 5.16 -2.29
CA GLU A 81 -10.17 6.58 -2.55
C GLU A 81 -8.86 7.29 -2.90
N TYR A 82 -8.90 8.23 -3.83
CA TYR A 82 -7.70 8.77 -4.45
C TYR A 82 -7.76 10.29 -4.57
N SER A 83 -6.58 10.90 -4.57
CA SER A 83 -6.37 12.26 -5.05
C SER A 83 -5.59 12.21 -6.37
N GLU A 84 -5.72 13.23 -7.21
CA GLU A 84 -4.85 13.33 -8.39
C GLU A 84 -3.36 13.34 -8.00
N LYS A 85 -3.03 13.90 -6.82
CA LYS A 85 -1.67 13.99 -6.30
C LYS A 85 -1.03 12.61 -6.19
N ILE A 86 -1.69 11.66 -5.53
CA ILE A 86 -1.12 10.31 -5.36
C ILE A 86 -1.08 9.52 -6.67
N LEU A 87 -2.05 9.70 -7.56
CA LEU A 87 -2.03 9.05 -8.88
C LEU A 87 -0.88 9.57 -9.74
N LYS A 88 -0.69 10.90 -9.81
CA LYS A 88 0.45 11.52 -10.51
C LYS A 88 1.78 11.09 -9.89
N TYR A 89 1.84 10.98 -8.56
CA TYR A 89 3.03 10.48 -7.87
C TYR A 89 3.34 9.03 -8.24
N ALA A 90 2.34 8.14 -8.27
CA ALA A 90 2.53 6.75 -8.69
C ALA A 90 3.00 6.64 -10.15
N LEU A 91 2.45 7.45 -11.04
CA LEU A 91 2.87 7.51 -12.45
C LEU A 91 4.28 8.11 -12.61
N HIS A 92 4.65 9.04 -11.73
CA HIS A 92 6.00 9.57 -11.68
C HIS A 92 7.01 8.52 -11.22
N CYS A 93 6.70 7.76 -10.16
CA CYS A 93 7.54 6.66 -9.68
C CYS A 93 7.65 5.54 -10.72
N ASN A 94 6.53 5.18 -11.37
CA ASN A 94 6.51 4.21 -12.46
C ASN A 94 5.28 4.39 -13.36
N PRO A 95 5.45 4.76 -14.64
CA PRO A 95 4.33 4.94 -15.57
C PRO A 95 3.46 3.68 -15.76
N LEU A 96 4.04 2.47 -15.61
CA LEU A 96 3.28 1.20 -15.68
C LEU A 96 2.19 1.10 -14.62
N SER A 97 2.22 1.94 -13.58
CA SER A 97 1.13 2.07 -12.61
C SER A 97 -0.21 2.39 -13.27
N LEU A 98 -0.24 3.02 -14.46
CA LEU A 98 -1.49 3.26 -15.20
C LEU A 98 -2.27 1.95 -15.45
N LYS A 99 -1.59 0.82 -15.69
CA LYS A 99 -2.20 -0.52 -15.82
C LYS A 99 -3.07 -0.90 -14.62
N TYR A 100 -2.71 -0.39 -13.44
CA TYR A 100 -3.26 -0.74 -12.14
C TYR A 100 -4.21 0.32 -11.60
N ILE A 101 -4.24 1.52 -12.18
CA ILE A 101 -5.22 2.56 -11.86
C ILE A 101 -6.56 2.14 -12.48
N LYS A 102 -7.60 2.04 -11.62
CA LYS A 102 -8.95 1.68 -12.05
C LYS A 102 -9.48 2.65 -13.10
N LYS A 103 -10.33 2.16 -14.00
CA LYS A 103 -10.86 2.94 -15.13
C LYS A 103 -11.52 4.22 -14.67
N GLU A 104 -12.31 4.19 -13.59
CA GLU A 104 -12.98 5.37 -13.04
C GLU A 104 -12.01 6.48 -12.60
N PHE A 105 -10.73 6.17 -12.42
CA PHE A 105 -9.68 7.09 -11.95
C PHE A 105 -8.74 7.55 -13.07
N GLN A 106 -8.92 7.07 -14.30
CA GLN A 106 -8.15 7.48 -15.47
C GLN A 106 -8.75 8.74 -16.12
N SER A 107 -8.75 9.86 -15.39
CA SER A 107 -9.17 11.15 -15.96
C SER A 107 -8.22 11.59 -17.07
N GLU A 108 -8.66 12.51 -17.93
CA GLU A 108 -7.83 13.08 -19.00
C GLU A 108 -6.49 13.63 -18.45
N VAL A 109 -6.52 14.26 -17.29
CA VAL A 109 -5.33 14.78 -16.61
C VAL A 109 -4.35 13.65 -16.23
N ILE A 110 -4.85 12.53 -15.71
CA ILE A 110 -4.03 11.38 -15.32
C ILE A 110 -3.47 10.67 -16.56
N ILE A 111 -4.29 10.50 -17.60
CA ILE A 111 -3.88 9.90 -18.88
C ILE A 111 -2.78 10.74 -19.53
N ASN A 112 -3.00 12.05 -19.68
CA ASN A 112 -2.03 12.95 -20.30
C ASN A 112 -0.71 12.98 -19.49
N PHE A 113 -0.80 12.97 -18.16
CA PHE A 113 0.40 12.85 -17.32
C PHE A 113 1.14 11.54 -17.58
N ALA A 114 0.44 10.39 -17.60
CA ALA A 114 1.05 9.09 -17.88
C ALA A 114 1.72 9.05 -19.27
N LEU A 115 1.05 9.55 -20.31
CA LEU A 115 1.57 9.58 -21.69
C LEU A 115 2.78 10.50 -21.83
N SER A 116 2.83 11.61 -21.07
CA SER A 116 4.00 12.49 -21.02
C SER A 116 5.22 11.84 -20.36
N LYS A 117 5.01 10.81 -19.51
CA LYS A 117 6.10 10.03 -18.91
C LYS A 117 6.52 8.88 -19.82
N ASP A 118 5.55 8.19 -20.43
CA ASP A 118 5.79 7.11 -21.38
C ASP A 118 4.60 6.95 -22.33
N ALA A 119 4.80 7.27 -23.60
CA ALA A 119 3.76 7.20 -24.63
C ALA A 119 3.25 5.76 -24.88
N THR A 120 3.99 4.72 -24.48
CA THR A 120 3.55 3.34 -24.58
C THR A 120 2.43 3.01 -23.59
N MET A 121 2.18 3.87 -22.59
CA MET A 121 1.09 3.70 -21.63
C MET A 121 -0.30 3.74 -22.26
N LYS A 122 -0.43 4.25 -23.50
CA LYS A 122 -1.68 4.26 -24.26
C LYS A 122 -2.39 2.90 -24.30
N LYS A 123 -1.64 1.79 -24.24
CA LYS A 123 -2.19 0.42 -24.22
C LYS A 123 -2.96 0.05 -22.94
N TYR A 124 -2.86 0.87 -21.90
CA TYR A 124 -3.52 0.65 -20.61
C TYR A 124 -4.68 1.62 -20.34
N ILE A 125 -4.99 2.51 -21.28
CA ILE A 125 -6.17 3.37 -21.25
C ILE A 125 -7.41 2.50 -21.52
N ARG A 126 -8.48 2.65 -20.74
CA ARG A 126 -9.67 1.79 -20.79
C ARG A 126 -10.98 2.55 -20.69
#